data_AF-A0A6M0HXT1-F1
#
_entry.id   AF-A0A6M0HXT1-F1
#
_cell.length_a   1.000
_cell.length_b   1.000
_cell.length_c   1.000
_cell.angle_alpha   90.00
_cell.angle_beta   90.00
_cell.angle_gamma   90.00
#
_symmetry.space_group_name_H-M   'P 1'
#
loop_
_entity.id
_entity.type
_entity.pdbx_description
1 polymer ?
#
loop_
_entity_poly.entity_id
_entity_poly.type
_entity_poly.pdbx_seq_one_letter_code
_entity_poly.pdbx_strand_id
1 'polypeptide(L)'
;MNKLPLAKRVQILNMLCEGSSLRSISRVADVSINTVSKLLMDAGKACAAHHDEYVRGVAAERIQCDEIWSFCYAKAKNVATAKAAPEGAGDVWTWTAIDADSKLIVSYLVGGRDAEYADAFMGDLAGRLTKRVQLTTDGHKAYLEAVEGAFGADVDYAMLVKLYGAAPSGVTGRYSPAECTGIKKTTVTGSPDEAHVSTSYVERQNLTMRMQMRRFTRLTNGFSKKIENHHHALALYFTFYNFVRMHKKLRVSPAMAAGVSDRLWSMEDVAALVDAAAPLATKRGHYKKNT
;
A
#
# COMPACT_ATOMS: atom_id res chain seq x y z
N MET A 1 -6.56 28.18 -13.27
CA MET A 1 -7.22 26.88 -13.04
C MET A 1 -8.02 27.02 -11.75
N ASN A 2 -9.34 26.78 -11.75
CA ASN A 2 -10.12 26.87 -10.51
C ASN A 2 -9.75 25.71 -9.60
N LYS A 3 -9.09 26.04 -8.48
CA LYS A 3 -8.66 25.12 -7.44
C LYS A 3 -9.71 25.12 -6.34
N LEU A 4 -10.10 23.94 -5.86
CA LEU A 4 -11.04 23.85 -4.75
C LEU A 4 -10.46 24.54 -3.50
N PRO A 5 -11.30 25.17 -2.65
CA PRO A 5 -10.87 25.66 -1.35
C PRO A 5 -10.16 24.58 -0.54
N LEU A 6 -9.15 24.96 0.24
CA LEU A 6 -8.31 24.03 1.02
C LEU A 6 -9.15 23.07 1.87
N ALA A 7 -10.08 23.60 2.65
CA ALA A 7 -10.98 22.80 3.50
C ALA A 7 -11.72 21.70 2.72
N LYS A 8 -12.16 21.99 1.49
CA LYS A 8 -12.85 21.02 0.63
C LYS A 8 -11.89 19.93 0.12
N ARG A 9 -10.66 20.29 -0.23
CA ARG A 9 -9.62 19.32 -0.63
C ARG A 9 -9.25 18.41 0.54
N VAL A 10 -9.05 18.98 1.73
CA VAL A 10 -8.81 18.25 2.99
C VAL A 10 -9.93 17.27 3.29
N GLN A 11 -11.19 17.70 3.16
CA GLN A 11 -12.34 16.81 3.33
C GLN A 11 -12.28 15.62 2.36
N ILE A 12 -12.03 15.87 1.07
CA ILE A 12 -11.93 14.81 0.05
C ILE A 12 -10.78 13.84 0.34
N LEU A 13 -9.59 14.36 0.69
CA LEU A 13 -8.40 13.55 1.00
C LEU A 13 -8.62 12.65 2.22
N ASN A 14 -9.22 13.18 3.30
CA ASN A 14 -9.61 12.37 4.45
C ASN A 14 -10.55 11.23 4.04
N MET A 15 -11.62 11.54 3.30
CA MET A 15 -12.58 10.52 2.89
C MET A 15 -11.96 9.44 1.99
N LEU A 16 -10.98 9.80 1.13
CA LEU A 16 -10.24 8.84 0.31
C LEU A 16 -9.45 7.81 1.15
N CYS A 17 -9.02 8.21 2.36
CA CYS A 17 -8.27 7.37 3.30
C CYS A 17 -9.15 6.71 4.38
N GLU A 18 -10.46 6.97 4.39
CA GLU A 18 -11.43 6.45 5.37
C GLU A 18 -12.51 5.59 4.70
N GLY A 19 -12.15 4.83 3.66
CA GLY A 19 -12.99 3.79 3.08
C GLY A 19 -14.13 4.29 2.18
N SER A 20 -14.17 5.59 1.84
CA SER A 20 -15.21 6.14 0.99
C SER A 20 -14.96 5.86 -0.50
N SER A 21 -16.03 5.57 -1.25
CA SER A 21 -15.96 5.49 -2.71
C SER A 21 -15.91 6.88 -3.35
N LEU A 22 -15.30 7.01 -4.53
CA LEU A 22 -15.27 8.28 -5.28
C LEU A 22 -16.67 8.87 -5.50
N ARG A 23 -17.68 8.01 -5.71
CA ARG A 23 -19.08 8.43 -5.86
C ARG A 23 -19.69 8.94 -4.55
N SER A 24 -19.36 8.30 -3.42
CA SER A 24 -19.79 8.77 -2.10
C SER A 24 -19.19 10.14 -1.80
N ILE A 25 -17.89 10.30 -2.06
CA ILE A 25 -17.17 11.56 -1.86
C ILE A 25 -17.76 12.66 -2.73
N SER A 26 -18.00 12.38 -4.01
CA SER A 26 -18.62 13.33 -4.96
C SER A 26 -19.97 13.85 -4.44
N ARG A 27 -20.81 12.99 -3.88
CA ARG A 27 -22.11 13.40 -3.29
C ARG A 27 -21.95 14.18 -1.98
N VAL A 28 -21.12 13.69 -1.06
CA VAL A 28 -20.98 14.30 0.28
C VAL A 28 -20.25 15.64 0.22
N ALA A 29 -19.23 15.75 -0.62
CA ALA A 29 -18.47 16.99 -0.78
C ALA A 29 -19.12 17.97 -1.77
N ASP A 30 -20.18 17.54 -2.48
CA ASP A 30 -20.87 18.25 -3.55
C ASP A 30 -19.93 18.74 -4.65
N VAL A 31 -19.20 17.80 -5.25
CA VAL A 31 -18.26 18.07 -6.35
C VAL A 31 -18.36 16.99 -7.42
N SER A 32 -17.97 17.31 -8.65
CA SER A 32 -17.94 16.31 -9.71
C SER A 32 -17.00 15.14 -9.37
N ILE A 33 -17.34 13.92 -9.79
CA ILE A 33 -16.47 12.75 -9.63
C ILE A 33 -15.11 12.94 -10.31
N ASN A 34 -15.07 13.72 -11.39
CA ASN A 34 -13.82 14.06 -12.09
C ASN A 34 -12.92 14.92 -11.22
N THR A 35 -13.50 15.83 -10.43
CA THR A 35 -12.75 16.65 -9.47
C THR A 35 -12.11 15.78 -8.38
N VAL A 36 -12.87 14.83 -7.83
CA VAL A 36 -12.33 13.87 -6.83
C VAL A 36 -11.23 13.01 -7.44
N SER A 37 -11.47 12.49 -8.66
CA SER A 37 -10.51 11.63 -9.35
C SER A 37 -9.21 12.37 -9.67
N LYS A 38 -9.30 13.62 -10.14
CA LYS A 38 -8.14 14.45 -10.41
C LYS A 38 -7.35 14.74 -9.13
N LEU A 39 -8.02 15.11 -8.04
CA LEU A 39 -7.34 15.34 -6.76
C LEU A 39 -6.64 14.07 -6.25
N LEU A 40 -7.27 12.89 -6.38
CA LEU A 40 -6.62 11.62 -6.06
C LEU A 40 -5.37 11.37 -6.90
N MET A 41 -5.42 11.65 -8.21
CA MET A 41 -4.27 11.48 -9.10
C MET A 41 -3.13 12.43 -8.74
N ASP A 42 -3.44 13.71 -8.54
CA ASP A 42 -2.46 14.75 -8.20
C ASP A 42 -1.82 14.44 -6.82
N ALA A 43 -2.63 14.07 -5.83
CA ALA A 43 -2.17 13.59 -4.52
C ALA A 43 -1.32 12.34 -4.61
N GLY A 44 -1.77 11.32 -5.34
CA GLY A 44 -1.03 10.08 -5.48
C GLY A 44 0.35 10.26 -6.12
N LYS A 45 0.49 11.16 -7.10
CA LYS A 45 1.80 11.49 -7.71
C LYS A 45 2.72 12.16 -6.70
N ALA A 46 2.22 13.20 -6.02
CA ALA A 46 3.02 13.96 -5.06
C ALA A 46 3.44 13.08 -3.87
N CYS A 47 2.52 12.23 -3.37
CA CYS A 47 2.76 11.27 -2.31
C CYS A 47 3.75 10.16 -2.71
N ALA A 48 3.68 9.66 -3.95
CA ALA A 48 4.64 8.65 -4.42
C ALA A 48 6.06 9.22 -4.49
N ALA A 49 6.22 10.43 -5.05
CA ALA A 49 7.50 11.11 -5.10
C ALA A 49 8.05 11.42 -3.70
N HIS A 50 7.20 11.89 -2.79
CA HIS A 50 7.61 12.18 -1.42
C HIS A 50 8.01 10.92 -0.64
N HIS A 51 7.25 9.83 -0.75
CA HIS A 51 7.64 8.57 -0.11
C HIS A 51 8.98 8.07 -0.66
N ASP A 52 9.17 8.12 -1.98
CA ASP A 52 10.42 7.71 -2.60
C ASP A 52 11.62 8.55 -2.13
N GLU A 53 11.49 9.87 -2.06
CA GLU A 53 12.57 10.77 -1.69
C GLU A 53 12.90 10.73 -0.19
N TYR A 54 11.88 10.71 0.68
CA TYR A 54 12.06 10.96 2.12
C TYR A 54 12.00 9.70 2.99
N VAL A 55 11.37 8.61 2.55
CA VAL A 55 11.37 7.34 3.31
C VAL A 55 12.63 6.54 2.96
N ARG A 56 13.77 7.06 3.40
CA ARG A 56 15.12 6.52 3.21
C ARG A 56 15.92 6.70 4.49
N GLY A 57 17.07 6.02 4.59
CA GLY A 57 17.91 6.14 5.78
C GLY A 57 17.27 5.53 7.02
N VAL A 58 16.39 4.53 6.87
CA VAL A 58 15.60 3.97 7.96
C VAL A 58 16.44 3.00 8.79
N ALA A 59 16.56 3.25 10.09
CA ALA A 59 17.31 2.41 11.03
C ALA A 59 16.44 1.32 11.68
N ALA A 60 15.67 0.59 10.87
CA ALA A 60 14.80 -0.49 11.34
C ALA A 60 15.62 -1.68 11.86
N GLU A 61 15.06 -2.43 12.81
CA GLU A 61 15.66 -3.67 13.31
C GLU A 61 14.95 -4.91 12.78
N ARG A 62 13.63 -4.81 12.60
CA ARG A 62 12.77 -5.94 12.29
C ARG A 62 11.79 -5.55 11.20
N ILE A 63 11.90 -6.18 10.05
CA ILE A 63 11.01 -5.95 8.90
C ILE A 63 10.10 -7.15 8.70
N GLN A 64 8.82 -6.89 8.44
CA GLN A 64 7.87 -7.89 7.97
C GLN A 64 7.38 -7.55 6.57
N CYS A 65 7.33 -8.55 5.70
CA CYS A 65 6.88 -8.41 4.32
C CYS A 65 5.73 -9.37 4.02
N ASP A 66 4.77 -8.90 3.23
CA ASP A 66 3.62 -9.67 2.75
C ASP A 66 3.05 -8.98 1.51
N GLU A 67 2.20 -9.70 0.77
CA GLU A 67 1.43 -9.15 -0.34
C GLU A 67 -0.06 -9.24 -0.09
N ILE A 68 -0.76 -8.18 -0.50
CA ILE A 68 -2.22 -8.15 -0.48
C ILE A 68 -2.79 -8.09 -1.89
N TRP A 69 -3.68 -9.04 -2.18
CA TRP A 69 -4.43 -9.12 -3.43
C TRP A 69 -5.54 -8.07 -3.52
N SER A 70 -5.65 -7.46 -4.70
CA SER A 70 -6.80 -6.74 -5.24
C SER A 70 -6.98 -7.10 -6.72
N PHE A 71 -7.89 -6.42 -7.41
CA PHE A 71 -8.02 -6.53 -8.85
C PHE A 71 -8.30 -5.18 -9.49
N CYS A 72 -7.88 -5.04 -10.74
CA CYS A 72 -8.11 -3.87 -11.56
C CYS A 72 -9.01 -4.24 -12.74
N TYR A 73 -10.04 -3.42 -12.98
CA TYR A 73 -11.07 -3.55 -14.02
C TYR A 73 -11.96 -4.81 -13.91
N ALA A 74 -11.36 -5.99 -13.91
CA ALA A 74 -12.00 -7.28 -13.72
C ALA A 74 -11.05 -8.24 -12.99
N LYS A 75 -11.57 -9.29 -12.36
CA LYS A 75 -10.72 -10.37 -11.81
C LYS A 75 -10.02 -11.10 -12.95
N ALA A 76 -8.80 -11.62 -12.73
CA ALA A 76 -7.99 -12.27 -13.78
C ALA A 76 -8.76 -13.28 -14.64
N LYS A 77 -9.53 -14.17 -14.01
CA LYS A 77 -10.35 -15.18 -14.70
C LYS A 77 -11.40 -14.64 -15.68
N ASN A 78 -11.76 -13.36 -15.55
CA ASN A 78 -12.77 -12.70 -16.40
C ASN A 78 -12.14 -11.77 -17.44
N VAL A 79 -10.81 -11.59 -17.45
CA VAL A 79 -10.13 -10.62 -18.33
C VAL A 79 -10.29 -11.02 -19.79
N ALA A 80 -10.08 -12.30 -20.12
CA ALA A 80 -10.13 -12.81 -21.50
C ALA A 80 -11.48 -12.61 -22.20
N THR A 81 -12.59 -12.54 -21.45
CA THR A 81 -13.95 -12.36 -21.99
C THR A 81 -14.48 -10.95 -21.80
N ALA A 82 -13.69 -10.04 -21.26
CA ALA A 82 -14.12 -8.67 -21.03
C ALA A 82 -14.07 -7.84 -22.32
N LYS A 83 -15.09 -7.00 -22.52
CA LYS A 83 -15.29 -6.26 -23.78
C LYS A 83 -14.12 -5.35 -24.17
N ALA A 84 -13.45 -4.76 -23.19
CA ALA A 84 -12.37 -3.79 -23.41
C ALA A 84 -11.46 -3.72 -22.16
N ALA A 85 -10.83 -4.84 -21.82
CA ALA A 85 -9.88 -4.87 -20.71
C ALA A 85 -8.68 -3.97 -21.05
N PRO A 86 -8.37 -2.95 -20.21
CA PRO A 86 -7.15 -2.18 -20.37
C PRO A 86 -5.92 -3.00 -20.01
N GLU A 87 -4.75 -2.52 -20.40
CA GLU A 87 -3.47 -2.99 -19.86
C GLU A 87 -3.47 -2.88 -18.32
N GLY A 88 -2.88 -3.88 -17.66
CA GLY A 88 -2.92 -3.99 -16.19
C GLY A 88 -4.28 -4.37 -15.60
N ALA A 89 -5.24 -4.84 -16.41
CA ALA A 89 -6.46 -5.47 -15.92
C ALA A 89 -6.19 -6.89 -15.39
N GLY A 90 -6.95 -7.29 -14.37
CA GLY A 90 -6.81 -8.60 -13.73
C GLY A 90 -6.41 -8.47 -12.27
N ASP A 91 -5.70 -9.49 -11.80
CA ASP A 91 -5.25 -9.57 -10.43
C ASP A 91 -4.04 -8.66 -10.23
N VAL A 92 -4.02 -7.93 -9.11
CA VAL A 92 -2.98 -6.95 -8.77
C VAL A 92 -2.59 -7.17 -7.33
N TRP A 93 -1.30 -7.18 -7.07
CA TRP A 93 -0.74 -7.40 -5.75
C TRP A 93 -0.05 -6.14 -5.25
N THR A 94 -0.23 -5.83 -3.97
CA THR A 94 0.53 -4.79 -3.28
C THR A 94 1.46 -5.47 -2.29
N TRP A 95 2.75 -5.41 -2.57
CA TRP A 95 3.84 -5.81 -1.69
C TRP A 95 4.09 -4.70 -0.67
N THR A 96 4.26 -5.05 0.60
CA THR A 96 4.49 -4.06 1.66
C THR A 96 5.55 -4.53 2.64
N ALA A 97 6.48 -3.63 2.99
CA ALA A 97 7.48 -3.83 4.03
C ALA A 97 7.18 -2.90 5.20
N ILE A 98 6.90 -3.47 6.37
CA ILE A 98 6.63 -2.73 7.59
C ILE A 98 7.75 -2.93 8.61
N ASP A 99 8.21 -1.85 9.23
CA ASP A 99 9.03 -1.92 10.43
C ASP A 99 8.20 -2.32 11.64
N ALA A 100 8.58 -3.41 12.29
CA ALA A 100 7.90 -3.95 13.45
C ALA A 100 7.98 -3.03 14.67
N ASP A 101 8.85 -2.04 14.71
CA ASP A 101 8.98 -1.15 15.88
C ASP A 101 8.24 0.17 15.66
N SER A 102 8.66 0.94 14.65
CA SER A 102 8.02 2.22 14.33
C SER A 102 6.66 2.08 13.63
N LYS A 103 6.33 0.88 13.14
CA LYS A 103 5.18 0.62 12.25
C LYS A 103 5.27 1.34 10.91
N LEU A 104 6.42 1.89 10.54
CA LEU A 104 6.59 2.60 9.28
C LEU A 104 6.44 1.63 8.11
N ILE A 105 5.70 2.03 7.08
CA ILE A 105 5.78 1.37 5.77
C ILE A 105 7.02 1.90 5.07
N VAL A 106 8.07 1.08 5.10
CA VAL A 106 9.40 1.41 4.58
C VAL A 106 9.39 1.37 3.05
N SER A 107 8.81 0.32 2.47
CA SER A 107 8.68 0.16 1.03
C SER A 107 7.32 -0.44 0.67
N TYR A 108 6.83 -0.14 -0.52
CA TYR A 108 5.70 -0.82 -1.14
C TYR A 108 5.85 -0.87 -2.66
N LEU A 109 5.34 -1.95 -3.26
CA LEU A 109 5.32 -2.13 -4.71
C LEU A 109 3.95 -2.65 -5.15
N VAL A 110 3.48 -2.22 -6.31
CA VAL A 110 2.19 -2.64 -6.87
C VAL A 110 2.42 -3.23 -8.25
N GLY A 111 1.91 -4.44 -8.48
CA GLY A 111 2.02 -5.10 -9.77
C GLY A 111 1.72 -6.59 -9.71
N GLY A 112 2.57 -7.37 -10.35
CA GLY A 112 2.50 -8.84 -10.39
C GLY A 112 2.90 -9.49 -9.06
N ARG A 113 2.78 -10.82 -9.02
CA ARG A 113 3.16 -11.66 -7.87
C ARG A 113 4.19 -12.72 -8.25
N ASP A 114 5.14 -12.31 -9.09
CA ASP A 114 6.21 -13.15 -9.63
C ASP A 114 7.57 -12.66 -9.11
N ALA A 115 8.63 -13.35 -9.53
CA ALA A 115 9.99 -13.08 -9.07
C ALA A 115 10.49 -11.68 -9.44
N GLU A 116 10.13 -11.14 -10.61
CA GLU A 116 10.57 -9.82 -11.05
C GLU A 116 10.09 -8.72 -10.10
N TYR A 117 8.82 -8.81 -9.67
CA TYR A 117 8.28 -7.88 -8.68
C TYR A 117 8.87 -8.10 -7.28
N ALA A 118 9.15 -9.35 -6.89
CA ALA A 118 9.80 -9.63 -5.62
C ALA A 118 11.21 -9.03 -5.56
N ASP A 119 12.00 -9.19 -6.63
CA ASP A 119 13.36 -8.66 -6.77
C ASP A 119 13.35 -7.13 -6.71
N ALA A 120 12.47 -6.48 -7.48
CA ALA A 120 12.33 -5.03 -7.47
C ALA A 120 11.92 -4.49 -6.08
N PHE A 121 11.00 -5.18 -5.41
CA PHE A 121 10.53 -4.79 -4.08
C PHE A 121 11.62 -4.97 -3.00
N MET A 122 12.34 -6.09 -3.01
CA MET A 122 13.44 -6.33 -2.06
C MET A 122 14.62 -5.40 -2.30
N GLY A 123 14.95 -5.11 -3.57
CA GLY A 123 16.00 -4.15 -3.92
C GLY A 123 15.67 -2.73 -3.43
N ASP A 124 14.43 -2.27 -3.63
CA ASP A 124 13.99 -0.97 -3.10
C ASP A 124 14.01 -0.94 -1.56
N LEU A 125 13.53 -2.01 -0.90
CA LEU A 125 13.59 -2.13 0.56
C LEU A 125 15.03 -2.05 1.09
N ALA A 126 15.95 -2.83 0.53
CA ALA A 126 17.36 -2.83 0.93
C ALA A 126 17.98 -1.43 0.77
N GLY A 127 17.70 -0.74 -0.34
CA GLY A 127 18.19 0.61 -0.61
C GLY A 127 17.64 1.71 0.32
N ARG A 128 16.62 1.42 1.14
CA ARG A 128 16.05 2.37 2.12
C ARG A 128 16.58 2.16 3.53
N LEU A 129 17.20 1.02 3.82
CA LEU A 129 17.67 0.64 5.14
C LEU A 129 19.13 1.08 5.37
N THR A 130 19.52 1.30 6.62
CA THR A 130 20.88 1.77 6.98
C THR A 130 21.74 0.70 7.65
N LYS A 131 21.13 -0.39 8.07
CA LYS A 131 21.79 -1.45 8.83
C LYS A 131 21.19 -2.80 8.47
N ARG A 132 21.94 -3.86 8.81
CA ARG A 132 21.45 -5.24 8.83
C ARG A 132 20.16 -5.34 9.63
N VAL A 133 19.19 -6.09 9.11
CA VAL A 133 17.87 -6.28 9.73
C VAL A 133 17.54 -7.76 9.90
N GLN A 134 16.63 -8.05 10.83
CA GLN A 134 15.88 -9.29 10.82
C GLN A 134 14.64 -9.13 9.92
N LEU A 135 14.52 -9.97 8.90
CA LEU A 135 13.41 -9.93 7.93
C LEU A 135 12.53 -11.17 8.07
N THR A 136 11.21 -10.99 8.04
CA THR A 136 10.27 -12.11 8.01
C THR A 136 9.23 -11.95 6.90
N THR A 137 9.05 -13.00 6.12
CA THR A 137 8.00 -13.08 5.08
C THR A 137 7.08 -14.27 5.33
N ASP A 138 6.02 -14.37 4.53
CA ASP A 138 5.26 -15.60 4.39
C ASP A 138 6.05 -16.68 3.61
N GLY A 139 5.41 -17.80 3.28
CA GLY A 139 5.99 -18.90 2.52
C GLY A 139 6.10 -18.68 1.01
N HIS A 140 5.96 -17.46 0.50
CA HIS A 140 6.04 -17.20 -0.94
C HIS A 140 7.48 -17.34 -1.45
N LYS A 141 7.72 -18.40 -2.24
CA LYS A 141 9.04 -18.75 -2.77
C LYS A 141 9.77 -17.64 -3.52
N ALA A 142 9.07 -16.65 -4.10
CA ALA A 142 9.70 -15.54 -4.79
C ALA A 142 10.63 -14.73 -3.87
N TYR A 143 10.36 -14.69 -2.56
CA TYR A 143 11.24 -14.03 -1.61
C TYR A 143 12.59 -14.71 -1.42
N LEU A 144 12.74 -16.00 -1.71
CA LEU A 144 13.99 -16.71 -1.45
C LEU A 144 15.14 -16.10 -2.25
N GLU A 145 14.97 -16.05 -3.58
CA GLU A 145 15.95 -15.44 -4.49
C GLU A 145 15.99 -13.92 -4.32
N ALA A 146 14.84 -13.26 -4.16
CA ALA A 146 14.78 -11.80 -4.05
C ALA A 146 15.51 -11.24 -2.82
N VAL A 147 15.40 -11.92 -1.67
CA VAL A 147 16.11 -11.52 -0.44
C VAL A 147 17.61 -11.75 -0.60
N GLU A 148 18.03 -12.89 -1.15
CA GLU A 148 19.45 -13.15 -1.42
C GLU A 148 20.03 -12.14 -2.42
N GLY A 149 19.31 -11.81 -3.49
CA GLY A 149 19.74 -10.83 -4.48
C GLY A 149 19.88 -9.41 -3.92
N ALA A 150 18.99 -9.01 -3.01
CA ALA A 150 18.98 -7.65 -2.46
C ALA A 150 19.92 -7.45 -1.25
N PHE A 151 20.01 -8.45 -0.37
CA PHE A 151 20.76 -8.34 0.89
C PHE A 151 22.02 -9.22 0.94
N GLY A 152 22.13 -10.23 0.07
CA GLY A 152 23.15 -11.26 0.16
C GLY A 152 23.12 -11.95 1.54
N ALA A 153 24.27 -12.04 2.18
CA ALA A 153 24.39 -12.56 3.55
C ALA A 153 24.11 -11.49 4.63
N ASP A 154 23.85 -10.23 4.25
CA ASP A 154 23.65 -9.12 5.19
C ASP A 154 22.22 -8.97 5.72
N VAL A 155 21.60 -10.10 6.08
CA VAL A 155 20.24 -10.17 6.62
C VAL A 155 20.06 -11.39 7.49
N ASP A 156 19.22 -11.27 8.52
CA ASP A 156 18.74 -12.39 9.30
C ASP A 156 17.32 -12.73 8.86
N TYR A 157 17.20 -13.67 7.92
CA TYR A 157 15.97 -13.94 7.19
C TYR A 157 15.32 -15.26 7.63
N ALA A 158 14.03 -15.19 7.95
CA ALA A 158 13.19 -16.36 8.19
C ALA A 158 11.85 -16.24 7.46
N MET A 159 11.30 -17.39 7.06
CA MET A 159 9.91 -17.50 6.62
C MET A 159 9.02 -18.00 7.75
N LEU A 160 7.80 -17.46 7.84
CA LEU A 160 6.73 -18.01 8.65
C LEU A 160 5.60 -18.52 7.76
N VAL A 161 5.40 -19.84 7.76
CA VAL A 161 4.34 -20.50 7.01
C VAL A 161 3.21 -20.89 7.96
N LYS A 162 2.02 -20.37 7.72
CA LYS A 162 0.81 -20.81 8.44
C LYS A 162 0.28 -22.10 7.84
N LEU A 163 -0.02 -23.06 8.71
CA LEU A 163 -0.67 -24.32 8.36
C LEU A 163 -2.16 -24.15 8.58
N TYR A 164 -2.95 -24.42 7.55
CA TYR A 164 -4.41 -24.35 7.61
C TYR A 164 -5.00 -25.75 7.50
N GLY A 165 -5.94 -26.07 8.37
CA GLY A 165 -6.68 -27.33 8.35
C GLY A 165 -7.81 -27.35 7.31
N ALA A 166 -8.41 -28.51 7.12
CA ALA A 166 -9.65 -28.63 6.35
C ALA A 166 -10.77 -27.85 7.05
N ALA A 167 -11.62 -27.17 6.28
CA ALA A 167 -12.80 -26.51 6.83
C ALA A 167 -13.70 -27.56 7.53
N PRO A 168 -14.31 -27.25 8.70
CA PRO A 168 -15.17 -28.19 9.41
C PRO A 168 -16.25 -28.75 8.49
N SER A 169 -16.33 -30.08 8.38
CA SER A 169 -17.35 -30.76 7.59
C SER A 169 -18.72 -30.58 8.26
N GLY A 170 -19.54 -29.67 7.74
CA GLY A 170 -20.91 -29.45 8.21
C GLY A 170 -21.25 -27.97 8.26
N VAL A 171 -21.92 -27.50 7.20
CA VAL A 171 -22.59 -26.19 7.11
C VAL A 171 -21.75 -25.00 7.61
N THR A 172 -20.61 -24.72 6.98
CA THR A 172 -19.93 -23.42 7.14
C THR A 172 -19.80 -22.77 5.77
N GLY A 173 -20.48 -21.62 5.61
CA GLY A 173 -20.65 -20.98 4.31
C GLY A 173 -19.33 -20.71 3.61
N ARG A 174 -19.37 -20.66 2.27
CA ARG A 174 -18.29 -20.37 1.29
C ARG A 174 -17.33 -19.21 1.62
N TYR A 175 -17.59 -18.48 2.69
CA TYR A 175 -16.93 -17.25 3.14
C TYR A 175 -16.26 -17.36 4.52
N SER A 176 -16.29 -18.53 5.19
CA SER A 176 -15.60 -18.73 6.48
C SER A 176 -14.10 -18.98 6.26
N PRO A 177 -13.20 -18.32 7.01
CA PRO A 177 -11.77 -18.61 6.94
C PRO A 177 -11.48 -20.06 7.34
N ALA A 178 -10.44 -20.67 6.74
CA ALA A 178 -9.91 -21.93 7.23
C ALA A 178 -9.28 -21.75 8.61
N GLU A 179 -9.37 -22.77 9.46
CA GLU A 179 -8.76 -22.76 10.79
C GLU A 179 -7.23 -22.87 10.65
N CYS A 180 -6.51 -21.96 11.32
CA CYS A 180 -5.06 -22.00 11.39
C CYS A 180 -4.66 -23.08 12.41
N THR A 181 -4.16 -24.22 11.95
CA THR A 181 -3.83 -25.38 12.77
C THR A 181 -2.40 -25.37 13.29
N GLY A 182 -1.55 -24.49 12.78
CA GLY A 182 -0.18 -24.33 13.28
C GLY A 182 0.62 -23.30 12.51
N ILE A 183 1.87 -23.10 12.94
CA ILE A 183 2.85 -22.27 12.27
C ILE A 183 4.16 -23.04 12.12
N LYS A 184 4.83 -22.88 10.99
CA LYS A 184 6.17 -23.38 10.75
C LYS A 184 7.09 -22.19 10.49
N LYS A 185 8.08 -22.01 11.36
CA LYS A 185 9.15 -21.04 11.18
C LYS A 185 10.34 -21.75 10.53
N THR A 186 10.99 -21.09 9.59
CA THR A 186 12.17 -21.65 8.93
C THR A 186 13.18 -20.53 8.71
N THR A 187 14.33 -20.63 9.37
CA THR A 187 15.49 -19.78 9.08
C THR A 187 15.99 -20.12 7.69
N VAL A 188 16.17 -19.09 6.87
CA VAL A 188 16.71 -19.19 5.51
C VAL A 188 18.17 -18.76 5.51
N THR A 189 18.46 -17.58 6.06
CA THR A 189 19.81 -16.98 6.07
C THR A 189 20.07 -16.28 7.40
N GLY A 190 21.32 -16.29 7.85
CA GLY A 190 21.75 -15.57 9.06
C GLY A 190 21.33 -16.28 10.35
N SER A 191 21.09 -15.49 11.41
CA SER A 191 20.75 -15.97 12.75
C SER A 191 19.58 -15.16 13.35
N PRO A 192 18.37 -15.27 12.75
CA PRO A 192 17.20 -14.55 13.24
C PRO A 192 16.79 -15.04 14.62
N ASP A 193 16.36 -14.12 15.49
CA ASP A 193 15.75 -14.47 16.77
C ASP A 193 14.36 -15.06 16.52
N GLU A 194 14.19 -16.34 16.85
CA GLU A 194 12.96 -17.09 16.66
C GLU A 194 11.76 -16.45 17.35
N ALA A 195 11.95 -15.76 18.48
CA ALA A 195 10.89 -15.05 19.19
C ALA A 195 10.28 -13.90 18.37
N HIS A 196 11.05 -13.37 17.42
CA HIS A 196 10.66 -12.24 16.57
C HIS A 196 10.28 -12.63 15.14
N VAL A 197 10.43 -13.90 14.76
CA VAL A 197 9.90 -14.42 13.49
C VAL A 197 8.36 -14.42 13.54
N SER A 198 7.76 -13.42 12.90
CA SER A 198 6.32 -13.20 12.84
C SER A 198 5.92 -12.38 11.61
N THR A 199 4.67 -12.52 11.16
CA THR A 199 4.02 -11.70 10.12
C THR A 199 2.86 -10.87 10.67
N SER A 200 2.66 -10.84 12.00
CA SER A 200 1.45 -10.26 12.60
C SER A 200 1.27 -8.76 12.34
N TYR A 201 2.34 -7.98 12.21
CA TYR A 201 2.24 -6.54 11.97
C TYR A 201 1.88 -6.24 10.52
N VAL A 202 2.49 -6.93 9.56
CA VAL A 202 2.14 -6.77 8.14
C VAL A 202 0.72 -7.28 7.85
N GLU A 203 0.30 -8.36 8.49
CA GLU A 203 -1.09 -8.85 8.39
C GLU A 203 -2.10 -7.87 9.00
N ARG A 204 -1.75 -7.26 10.15
CA ARG A 204 -2.57 -6.20 10.74
C ARG A 204 -2.64 -4.98 9.83
N GLN A 205 -1.57 -4.67 9.11
CA GLN A 205 -1.57 -3.60 8.13
C GLN A 205 -2.44 -3.94 6.92
N ASN A 206 -2.37 -5.16 6.41
CA ASN A 206 -3.25 -5.66 5.35
C ASN A 206 -4.72 -5.56 5.74
N LEU A 207 -5.08 -5.88 7.00
CA LEU A 207 -6.42 -5.62 7.53
C LEU A 207 -6.75 -4.13 7.52
N THR A 208 -5.82 -3.28 7.95
CA THR A 208 -6.01 -1.83 8.01
C THR A 208 -6.27 -1.23 6.63
N MET A 209 -5.50 -1.63 5.61
CA MET A 209 -5.73 -1.26 4.21
C MET A 209 -7.13 -1.65 3.74
N ARG A 210 -7.61 -2.86 4.06
CA ARG A 210 -8.96 -3.32 3.71
C ARG A 210 -10.07 -2.48 4.33
N MET A 211 -9.85 -1.99 5.56
CA MET A 211 -10.83 -1.17 6.27
C MET A 211 -10.85 0.28 5.77
N GLN A 212 -9.69 0.82 5.38
CA GLN A 212 -9.51 2.23 5.05
C GLN A 212 -9.54 2.53 3.55
N MET A 213 -9.46 1.53 2.70
CA MET A 213 -9.47 1.72 1.25
C MET A 213 -10.58 0.91 0.60
N ARG A 214 -11.58 1.60 0.03
CA ARG A 214 -12.76 0.95 -0.58
C ARG A 214 -12.43 -0.10 -1.65
N ARG A 215 -11.28 0.04 -2.32
CA ARG A 215 -10.80 -0.85 -3.39
C ARG A 215 -10.19 -2.17 -2.89
N PHE A 216 -10.02 -2.33 -1.58
CA PHE A 216 -9.55 -3.56 -0.94
C PHE A 216 -10.67 -4.30 -0.18
N THR A 217 -11.89 -3.77 -0.18
CA THR A 217 -13.03 -4.42 0.47
C THR A 217 -13.39 -5.71 -0.26
N ARG A 218 -13.15 -6.86 0.39
CA ARG A 218 -13.41 -8.19 -0.16
C ARG A 218 -14.90 -8.43 -0.41
N LEU A 219 -15.20 -9.28 -1.39
CA LEU A 219 -16.57 -9.71 -1.73
C LEU A 219 -17.52 -8.55 -2.08
N THR A 220 -16.98 -7.46 -2.63
CA THR A 220 -17.75 -6.32 -3.12
C THR A 220 -17.33 -5.93 -4.53
N ASN A 221 -18.08 -5.00 -5.14
CA ASN A 221 -17.71 -4.35 -6.39
C ASN A 221 -16.74 -3.16 -6.18
N GLY A 222 -16.02 -3.12 -5.07
CA GLY A 222 -14.99 -2.12 -4.80
C GLY A 222 -13.67 -2.48 -5.47
N PHE A 223 -13.37 -1.88 -6.61
CA PHE A 223 -12.12 -2.10 -7.36
C PHE A 223 -11.68 -0.84 -8.10
N SER A 224 -10.44 -0.84 -8.59
CA SER A 224 -9.91 0.24 -9.44
C SER A 224 -10.19 -0.05 -10.91
N LYS A 225 -10.60 0.93 -11.69
CA LYS A 225 -10.84 0.73 -13.14
C LYS A 225 -9.57 0.80 -13.99
N LYS A 226 -8.53 1.42 -13.44
CA LYS A 226 -7.25 1.75 -14.08
C LYS A 226 -6.15 1.47 -13.07
N ILE A 227 -5.05 0.87 -13.51
CA ILE A 227 -3.96 0.47 -12.63
C ILE A 227 -3.26 1.69 -12.03
N GLU A 228 -3.10 2.76 -12.80
CA GLU A 228 -2.48 4.02 -12.37
C GLU A 228 -3.26 4.66 -11.21
N ASN A 229 -4.59 4.61 -11.27
CA ASN A 229 -5.44 5.08 -10.19
C ASN A 229 -5.38 4.18 -8.95
N HIS A 230 -4.97 2.92 -9.10
CA HIS A 230 -4.67 2.02 -7.98
C HIS A 230 -3.38 2.46 -7.28
N HIS A 231 -2.31 2.67 -8.05
CA HIS A 231 -1.04 3.23 -7.54
C HIS A 231 -1.25 4.55 -6.80
N HIS A 232 -1.97 5.51 -7.41
CA HIS A 232 -2.20 6.81 -6.78
C HIS A 232 -2.93 6.72 -5.43
N ALA A 233 -3.85 5.78 -5.30
CA ALA A 233 -4.57 5.60 -4.05
C ALA A 233 -3.72 4.95 -2.97
N LEU A 234 -2.84 4.02 -3.33
CA LEU A 234 -1.90 3.42 -2.41
C LEU A 234 -0.83 4.42 -1.97
N ALA A 235 -0.29 5.21 -2.89
CA ALA A 235 0.67 6.27 -2.57
C ALA A 235 0.09 7.29 -1.58
N LEU A 236 -1.14 7.76 -1.85
CA LEU A 236 -1.86 8.63 -0.91
C LEU A 236 -2.07 7.94 0.45
N TYR A 237 -2.51 6.68 0.43
CA TYR A 237 -2.75 5.92 1.65
C TYR A 237 -1.48 5.74 2.50
N PHE A 238 -0.36 5.35 1.91
CA PHE A 238 0.88 5.11 2.63
C PHE A 238 1.48 6.42 3.18
N THR A 239 1.34 7.53 2.46
CA THR A 239 1.70 8.85 3.02
C THR A 239 0.79 9.24 4.19
N PHE A 240 -0.53 9.06 4.05
CA PHE A 240 -1.47 9.27 5.15
C PHE A 240 -1.14 8.41 6.37
N TYR A 241 -0.88 7.12 6.16
CA TYR A 241 -0.58 6.17 7.21
C TYR A 241 0.74 6.51 7.92
N ASN A 242 1.81 6.78 7.17
CA ASN A 242 3.13 7.05 7.73
C ASN A 242 3.21 8.41 8.43
N PHE A 243 2.63 9.46 7.86
CA PHE A 243 2.89 10.84 8.30
C PHE A 243 1.72 11.51 9.02
N VAL A 244 0.48 11.23 8.61
CA VAL A 244 -0.72 11.96 9.09
C VAL A 244 -1.42 11.22 10.22
N ARG A 245 -1.49 9.89 10.13
CA ARG A 245 -2.26 9.08 11.08
C ARG A 245 -1.47 8.85 12.35
N MET A 246 -2.05 9.24 13.48
CA MET A 246 -1.53 8.86 14.80
C MET A 246 -1.71 7.36 15.03
N HIS A 247 -0.62 6.65 15.33
CA HIS A 247 -0.68 5.24 15.65
C HIS A 247 -1.07 5.04 17.14
N LYS A 248 -2.18 4.32 17.39
CA LYS A 248 -2.79 4.22 18.73
C LYS A 248 -1.82 3.82 19.85
N LYS A 249 -0.92 2.86 19.59
CA LYS A 249 0.04 2.38 20.60
C LYS A 249 1.27 3.27 20.73
N LEU A 250 1.74 3.86 19.62
CA LEU A 250 2.95 4.69 19.62
C LEU A 250 2.67 6.12 20.12
N ARG A 251 1.40 6.57 19.98
CA ARG A 251 0.94 7.93 20.29
C ARG A 251 1.61 9.03 19.45
N VAL A 252 2.36 8.63 18.43
CA VAL A 252 2.94 9.46 17.35
C VAL A 252 2.62 8.82 15.99
N SER A 253 2.97 9.47 14.89
CA SER A 253 2.90 8.83 13.57
C SER A 253 4.05 7.83 13.38
N PRO A 254 3.90 6.81 12.51
CA PRO A 254 4.99 5.90 12.18
C PRO A 254 6.27 6.60 11.69
N ALA A 255 6.14 7.65 10.88
CA ALA A 255 7.28 8.45 10.41
C ALA A 255 8.03 9.14 11.56
N MET A 256 7.31 9.63 12.58
CA MET A 256 7.96 10.18 13.77
C MET A 256 8.67 9.10 14.59
N ALA A 257 8.04 7.95 14.80
CA ALA A 257 8.66 6.84 15.53
C ALA A 257 9.92 6.31 14.85
N ALA A 258 9.98 6.38 13.51
CA ALA A 258 11.15 5.98 12.73
C ALA A 258 12.22 7.08 12.58
N GLY A 259 11.97 8.29 13.07
CA GLY A 259 12.87 9.45 12.89
C GLY A 259 12.89 10.04 11.48
N VAL A 260 11.96 9.64 10.61
CA VAL A 260 11.82 10.17 9.22
C VAL A 260 11.16 11.56 9.22
N SER A 261 10.35 11.87 10.23
CA SER A 261 9.75 13.19 10.39
C SER A 261 9.81 13.64 11.85
N ASP A 262 10.00 14.93 12.09
CA ASP A 262 10.05 15.54 13.41
C ASP A 262 8.67 15.96 13.96
N ARG A 263 7.63 15.93 13.12
CA ARG A 263 6.28 16.39 13.47
C ARG A 263 5.18 15.51 12.89
N LEU A 264 4.00 15.61 13.49
CA LEU A 264 2.78 15.03 12.94
C LEU A 264 2.29 15.87 11.77
N TRP A 265 1.93 15.22 10.67
CA TRP A 265 1.30 15.89 9.55
C TRP A 265 -0.22 15.92 9.70
N SER A 266 -0.84 16.82 8.95
CA SER A 266 -2.26 16.92 8.68
C SER A 266 -2.54 16.65 7.20
N MET A 267 -3.82 16.55 6.85
CA MET A 267 -4.20 16.53 5.43
C MET A 267 -3.98 17.88 4.72
N GLU A 268 -3.75 18.98 5.46
CA GLU A 268 -3.32 20.25 4.86
C GLU A 268 -1.89 20.16 4.34
N ASP A 269 -1.01 19.43 5.03
CA ASP A 269 0.35 19.15 4.57
C ASP A 269 0.34 18.34 3.26
N VAL A 270 -0.54 17.33 3.16
CA VAL A 270 -0.72 16.57 1.91
C VAL A 270 -1.26 17.47 0.79
N ALA A 271 -2.19 18.38 1.10
CA ALA A 271 -2.68 19.34 0.11
C ALA A 271 -1.60 20.34 -0.32
N ALA A 272 -0.72 20.76 0.58
CA ALA A 272 0.44 21.60 0.28
C ALA A 272 1.48 20.86 -0.57
N LEU A 273 1.71 19.58 -0.29
CA LEU A 273 2.57 18.70 -1.09
C LEU A 273 2.06 18.61 -2.54
N VAL A 274 0.76 18.47 -2.74
CA VAL A 274 0.12 18.52 -4.07
C VAL A 274 0.35 19.85 -4.75
N ASP A 275 0.26 20.95 -4.00
CA ASP A 275 0.44 22.29 -4.53
C ASP A 275 1.88 22.56 -4.96
N ALA A 276 2.86 22.05 -4.20
CA ALA A 276 4.28 22.14 -4.51
C ALA A 276 4.65 21.31 -5.75
N ALA A 277 4.00 20.16 -5.95
CA ALA A 277 4.23 19.29 -7.11
C ALA A 277 3.50 19.75 -8.39
N ALA A 278 2.64 20.77 -8.31
CA ALA A 278 1.86 21.22 -9.45
C ALA A 278 2.76 21.97 -10.46
N PRO A 279 2.72 21.62 -11.76
CA PRO A 279 3.44 22.38 -12.77
C PRO A 279 2.91 23.82 -12.84
N LEU A 280 3.80 24.78 -13.11
CA LEU A 280 3.44 26.20 -13.31
C LEU A 280 2.28 26.30 -14.31
N ALA A 281 1.23 27.02 -13.95
CA ALA A 281 -0.01 27.05 -14.71
C ALA A 281 0.22 27.60 -16.13
N THR A 282 0.14 26.74 -17.14
CA THR A 282 0.09 27.16 -18.54
C THR A 282 -1.33 27.62 -18.89
N LYS A 283 -1.44 28.73 -19.64
CA LYS A 283 -2.73 29.26 -20.12
C LYS A 283 -3.44 28.17 -20.94
N ARG A 284 -4.68 27.86 -20.58
CA ARG A 284 -5.50 26.87 -21.29
C ARG A 284 -5.72 27.37 -22.73
N GLY A 285 -5.37 26.56 -23.73
CA GLY A 285 -5.64 26.86 -25.14
C GLY A 285 -7.16 26.93 -25.43
N HIS A 286 -7.52 27.65 -26.50
CA HIS A 286 -8.90 27.86 -26.89
C HIS A 286 -9.64 26.53 -27.15
N TYR A 287 -10.90 26.46 -26.73
CA TYR A 287 -11.77 25.31 -26.99
C TYR A 287 -11.96 25.15 -28.49
N LYS A 288 -11.61 23.99 -29.07
CA LYS A 288 -11.94 23.70 -30.47
C LYS A 288 -13.45 23.62 -30.60
N LYS A 289 -14.04 24.53 -31.39
CA LYS A 289 -15.43 24.37 -31.85
C LYS A 289 -15.46 23.15 -32.76
N ASN A 290 -16.33 22.18 -32.46
CA ASN A 290 -16.67 21.14 -33.42
C ASN A 290 -17.44 21.83 -34.55
N THR A 291 -16.80 21.98 -35.70
CA THR A 291 -17.45 22.16 -37.00
C THR A 291 -17.80 20.81 -37.58
#